data_AF-A0AA37PZD3-F1
#
_entry.id   AF-A0AA37PZD3-F1
#
_cell.length_a   1.000
_cell.length_b   1.000
_cell.length_c   1.000
_cell.angle_alpha   90.00
_cell.angle_beta   90.00
_cell.angle_gamma   90.00
#
_symmetry.space_group_name_H-M   'P 1'
#
loop_
_entity.id
_entity.type
_entity.pdbx_description
1 polymer ?
#
loop_
_entity_poly.entity_id
_entity_poly.type
_entity_poly.pdbx_seq_one_letter_code
_entity_poly.pdbx_strand_id
1 'polypeptide(L)'
;MPMSTVAPPSAADETGRDPMAVFYAKADALYRCALECCRQHERLARLVDRGALPAEQRACQSLVRLADEALGELAGAYERAASKAHPDRKEPCWAAANALWMASREYARRHTTSERAGRGIGESGDHSSARLSELALDYDLEASALLMLKQATESYRKARPDAH
;
A
#
# COMPACT_ATOMS: atom_id res chain seq x y z
N MET A 1 -26.31 -16.26 18.19
CA MET A 1 -25.01 -16.53 17.55
C MET A 1 -24.00 -15.59 18.19
N PRO A 2 -23.14 -16.02 19.12
CA PRO A 2 -22.08 -15.15 19.62
C PRO A 2 -21.01 -15.02 18.53
N MET A 3 -20.78 -13.80 18.04
CA MET A 3 -19.63 -13.51 17.18
C MET A 3 -18.37 -13.67 18.03
N SER A 4 -17.55 -14.66 17.68
CA SER A 4 -16.23 -14.87 18.29
C SER A 4 -15.35 -13.72 17.84
N THR A 5 -15.24 -12.70 18.69
CA THR A 5 -14.30 -11.60 18.52
C THR A 5 -12.90 -12.16 18.79
N VAL A 6 -12.22 -12.63 17.75
CA VAL A 6 -10.79 -12.94 17.82
C VAL A 6 -10.07 -11.63 18.08
N ALA A 7 -9.55 -11.47 19.30
CA ALA A 7 -8.71 -10.34 19.64
C ALA A 7 -7.51 -10.29 18.70
N PRO A 8 -7.12 -9.11 18.18
CA PRO A 8 -5.89 -9.01 17.41
C PRO A 8 -4.71 -9.48 18.27
N PRO A 9 -3.75 -10.24 17.71
CA PRO A 9 -2.61 -10.73 18.47
C PRO A 9 -1.85 -9.56 19.07
N SER A 10 -1.67 -9.60 20.40
CA SER A 10 -0.93 -8.59 21.15
C SER A 10 0.54 -8.62 20.77
N ALA A 11 1.20 -7.45 20.76
CA ALA A 11 2.66 -7.36 20.54
C ALA A 11 3.49 -8.21 21.53
N ALA A 12 2.90 -8.63 22.66
CA ALA A 12 3.50 -9.53 23.63
C ALA A 12 3.69 -10.97 23.10
N ASP A 13 2.87 -11.44 22.16
CA ASP A 13 2.94 -12.81 21.60
C ASP A 13 4.10 -13.00 20.60
N GLU A 14 4.78 -11.93 20.20
CA GLU A 14 5.87 -11.97 19.21
C GLU A 14 7.24 -12.28 19.83
N THR A 15 7.36 -12.27 21.17
CA THR A 15 8.66 -12.34 21.87
C THR A 15 9.32 -13.72 21.90
N GLY A 16 8.62 -14.80 21.50
CA GLY A 16 9.14 -16.17 21.43
C GLY A 16 8.99 -16.85 20.06
N ARG A 17 8.56 -16.13 19.03
CA ARG A 17 8.28 -16.70 17.71
C ARG A 17 9.54 -16.62 16.83
N ASP A 18 9.80 -17.66 16.04
CA ASP A 18 10.92 -17.69 15.08
C ASP A 18 10.94 -16.40 14.24
N PRO A 19 12.06 -15.63 14.24
CA PRO A 19 12.19 -14.40 13.48
C PRO A 19 11.80 -14.54 12.00
N MET A 20 12.07 -15.71 11.40
CA MET A 20 11.71 -15.97 10.01
C MET A 20 10.20 -16.14 9.83
N ALA A 21 9.53 -16.85 10.73
CA ALA A 21 8.07 -16.97 10.73
C ALA A 21 7.39 -15.60 10.93
N VAL A 22 7.94 -14.74 11.80
CA VAL A 22 7.43 -13.37 11.99
C VAL A 22 7.62 -12.54 10.72
N PHE A 23 8.79 -12.60 10.10
CA PHE A 23 9.06 -11.94 8.82
C PHE A 23 8.03 -12.32 7.76
N TYR A 24 7.82 -13.62 7.56
CA TYR A 24 6.89 -14.14 6.57
C TYR A 24 5.45 -13.73 6.84
N ALA A 25 5.01 -13.73 8.09
CA ALA A 25 3.69 -13.27 8.47
C ALA A 25 3.48 -11.77 8.15
N LYS A 26 4.49 -10.92 8.37
CA LYS A 26 4.42 -9.50 8.02
C LYS A 26 4.49 -9.27 6.51
N ALA A 27 5.28 -10.06 5.78
CA ALA A 27 5.33 -10.03 4.32
C ALA A 27 3.97 -10.38 3.69
N ASP A 28 3.28 -11.42 4.20
CA ASP A 28 1.95 -11.81 3.72
C ASP A 28 0.88 -10.77 4.06
N ALA A 29 0.97 -10.15 5.25
CA ALA A 29 0.09 -9.06 5.62
C ALA A 29 0.28 -7.84 4.69
N LEU A 30 1.54 -7.45 4.42
CA LEU A 30 1.87 -6.38 3.49
C LEU A 30 1.36 -6.69 2.08
N TYR A 31 1.53 -7.92 1.60
CA TYR A 31 1.03 -8.35 0.30
C TYR A 31 -0.49 -8.24 0.17
N ARG A 32 -1.25 -8.76 1.14
CA ARG A 32 -2.71 -8.66 1.12
C ARG A 32 -3.18 -7.20 1.14
N CYS A 33 -2.51 -6.35 1.91
CA CYS A 33 -2.83 -4.93 1.95
C CYS A 33 -2.48 -4.22 0.64
N ALA A 34 -1.32 -4.51 0.04
CA ALA A 34 -0.95 -3.97 -1.26
C ALA A 34 -1.94 -4.37 -2.36
N LEU A 35 -2.40 -5.62 -2.37
CA LEU A 35 -3.47 -6.05 -3.28
C LEU A 35 -4.77 -5.26 -3.07
N GLU A 36 -5.17 -5.08 -1.81
CA GLU A 36 -6.40 -4.34 -1.47
C GLU A 36 -6.31 -2.86 -1.87
N CYS A 37 -5.15 -2.23 -1.65
CA CYS A 37 -4.83 -0.88 -2.12
C CYS A 37 -5.00 -0.79 -3.65
N CYS A 38 -4.31 -1.63 -4.42
CA CYS A 38 -4.48 -1.67 -5.88
C CYS A 38 -5.94 -1.88 -6.30
N ARG A 39 -6.68 -2.76 -5.61
CA ARG A 39 -8.09 -3.04 -5.89
C ARG A 39 -8.99 -1.82 -5.62
N GLN A 40 -8.74 -1.06 -4.55
CA GLN A 40 -9.53 0.15 -4.26
C GLN A 40 -9.28 1.24 -5.30
N HIS A 41 -8.03 1.43 -5.72
CA HIS A 41 -7.69 2.39 -6.79
C HIS A 41 -8.36 2.02 -8.11
N GLU A 42 -8.31 0.74 -8.52
CA GLU A 42 -9.02 0.28 -9.72
C GLU A 42 -10.55 0.45 -9.60
N ARG A 43 -11.09 0.21 -8.41
CA ARG A 43 -12.53 0.40 -8.14
C ARG A 43 -12.90 1.88 -8.28
N LEU A 44 -12.11 2.79 -7.72
CA LEU A 44 -12.33 4.23 -7.83
C LEU A 44 -12.25 4.69 -9.29
N ALA A 45 -11.23 4.26 -10.04
CA ALA A 45 -11.09 4.57 -11.46
C ALA A 45 -12.31 4.13 -12.26
N ARG A 46 -12.73 2.86 -12.13
CA ARG A 46 -13.93 2.32 -12.80
C ARG A 46 -15.21 3.04 -12.39
N LEU A 47 -15.29 3.52 -11.15
CA LEU A 47 -16.45 4.25 -10.64
C LEU A 47 -16.53 5.65 -11.26
N VAL A 48 -15.40 6.36 -11.34
CA VAL A 48 -15.28 7.67 -11.98
C VAL A 48 -15.62 7.58 -13.48
N ASP A 49 -15.09 6.58 -14.18
CA ASP A 49 -15.35 6.37 -15.61
C ASP A 49 -16.84 6.15 -15.94
N ARG A 50 -17.61 5.63 -14.97
CA ARG A 50 -19.06 5.37 -15.11
C ARG A 50 -19.94 6.58 -14.76
N GLY A 51 -19.35 7.73 -14.43
CA GLY A 51 -20.10 8.93 -14.05
C GLY A 51 -20.79 8.80 -12.69
N ALA A 52 -20.08 8.24 -11.70
CA ALA A 52 -20.62 8.05 -10.36
C ALA A 52 -21.11 9.34 -9.71
N LEU A 53 -22.09 9.20 -8.82
CA LEU A 53 -22.60 10.33 -8.05
C LEU A 53 -21.50 10.85 -7.10
N PRO A 54 -21.49 12.16 -6.78
CA PRO A 54 -20.49 12.72 -5.86
C PRO A 54 -20.43 12.03 -4.50
N ALA A 55 -21.58 11.54 -4.00
CA ALA A 55 -21.61 10.78 -2.75
C ALA A 55 -20.90 9.42 -2.85
N GLU A 56 -21.08 8.71 -3.97
CA GLU A 56 -20.44 7.42 -4.23
C GLU A 56 -18.93 7.59 -4.42
N GLN A 57 -18.54 8.62 -5.18
CA GLN A 57 -17.12 8.95 -5.38
C GLN A 57 -16.44 9.25 -4.03
N ARG A 58 -17.05 10.09 -3.18
CA ARG A 58 -16.53 10.39 -1.85
C ARG A 58 -16.40 9.15 -0.97
N ALA A 59 -17.41 8.28 -0.98
CA ALA A 59 -17.36 7.03 -0.23
C ALA A 59 -16.22 6.12 -0.70
N CYS A 60 -16.01 6.00 -2.01
CA CYS A 60 -14.93 5.20 -2.58
C CYS A 60 -13.54 5.81 -2.31
N GLN A 61 -13.42 7.14 -2.36
CA GLN A 61 -12.19 7.85 -1.99
C GLN A 61 -11.81 7.59 -0.52
N SER A 62 -12.78 7.55 0.40
CA SER A 62 -12.51 7.19 1.80
C SER A 62 -11.96 5.78 1.95
N LEU A 63 -12.41 4.82 1.14
CA LEU A 63 -11.87 3.45 1.14
C LEU A 63 -10.45 3.38 0.59
N VAL A 64 -10.16 4.15 -0.46
CA VAL A 64 -8.80 4.29 -1.00
C VAL A 64 -7.85 4.82 0.06
N ARG A 65 -8.21 5.94 0.71
CA ARG A 65 -7.40 6.55 1.79
C ARG A 65 -7.12 5.57 2.92
N LEU A 66 -8.12 4.82 3.37
CA LEU A 66 -7.94 3.82 4.42
C LEU A 66 -6.95 2.71 3.99
N ALA A 67 -7.02 2.28 2.73
CA ALA A 67 -6.10 1.29 2.19
C ALA A 67 -4.67 1.84 2.08
N ASP A 68 -4.50 3.09 1.68
CA ASP A 68 -3.19 3.75 1.57
C ASP A 68 -2.53 3.96 2.95
N GLU A 69 -3.33 4.34 3.96
CA GLU A 69 -2.89 4.43 5.36
C GLU A 69 -2.42 3.07 5.89
N ALA A 70 -3.24 2.02 5.72
CA ALA A 70 -2.91 0.66 6.14
C ALA A 70 -1.65 0.12 5.43
N LEU A 71 -1.45 0.47 4.16
CA LEU A 71 -0.27 0.08 3.40
C LEU A 71 1.01 0.66 4.00
N GLY A 72 0.98 1.94 4.41
CA GLY A 72 2.08 2.59 5.11
C GLY A 72 2.40 1.92 6.45
N GLU A 73 1.39 1.62 7.26
CA GLU A 73 1.56 0.94 8.56
C GLU A 73 2.19 -0.45 8.41
N LEU A 74 1.69 -1.24 7.47
CA LEU A 74 2.19 -2.60 7.22
C LEU A 74 3.57 -2.61 6.58
N ALA A 75 3.91 -1.62 5.75
CA ALA A 75 5.27 -1.44 5.24
C ALA A 75 6.26 -1.15 6.39
N GLY A 76 5.85 -0.34 7.38
CA GLY A 76 6.64 -0.12 8.59
C GLY A 76 6.74 -1.36 9.48
N ALA A 77 5.67 -2.15 9.60
CA ALA A 77 5.71 -3.41 10.34
C ALA A 77 6.63 -4.45 9.69
N TYR A 78 6.62 -4.53 8.36
CA TYR A 78 7.54 -5.35 7.58
C TYR A 78 8.99 -4.93 7.83
N GLU A 79 9.32 -3.64 7.74
CA GLU A 79 10.68 -3.13 7.95
C GLU A 79 11.24 -3.53 9.34
N ARG A 80 10.41 -3.43 10.38
CA ARG A 80 10.79 -3.85 11.75
C ARG A 80 11.01 -5.35 11.90
N ALA A 81 10.33 -6.18 11.10
CA ALA A 81 10.52 -7.62 11.11
C ALA A 81 11.73 -8.03 10.26
N ALA A 82 11.90 -7.42 9.08
CA ALA A 82 13.00 -7.66 8.17
C ALA A 82 14.36 -7.30 8.80
N SER A 83 14.43 -6.27 9.65
CA SER A 83 15.67 -5.90 10.36
C SER A 83 16.15 -6.96 11.36
N LYS A 84 15.27 -7.86 11.79
CA LYS A 84 15.56 -8.94 12.75
C LYS A 84 15.74 -10.30 12.06
N ALA A 85 15.35 -10.42 10.80
CA ALA A 85 15.46 -11.64 10.02
C ALA A 85 16.79 -11.67 9.28
N HIS A 86 17.52 -12.78 9.37
CA HIS A 86 18.76 -13.03 8.64
C HIS A 86 18.59 -14.24 7.72
N PRO A 87 17.86 -14.10 6.60
CA PRO A 87 17.71 -15.18 5.63
C PRO A 87 18.99 -15.40 4.85
N ASP A 88 19.12 -16.60 4.31
CA ASP A 88 20.11 -16.89 3.30
C ASP A 88 19.84 -16.04 2.04
N ARG A 89 20.89 -15.39 1.53
CA ARG A 89 20.82 -14.43 0.40
C ARG A 89 20.23 -14.98 -0.90
N LYS A 90 19.92 -16.27 -0.98
CA LYS A 90 19.42 -16.96 -2.18
C LYS A 90 17.91 -17.24 -2.16
N GLU A 91 17.18 -16.83 -1.12
CA GLU A 91 15.75 -17.11 -1.05
C GLU A 91 14.94 -16.18 -1.98
N PRO A 92 14.26 -16.72 -3.02
CA PRO A 92 13.54 -15.90 -3.99
C PRO A 92 12.35 -15.13 -3.38
N CYS A 93 11.72 -15.71 -2.36
CA CYS A 93 10.64 -15.08 -1.59
C CYS A 93 11.13 -13.82 -0.84
N TRP A 94 12.35 -13.84 -0.28
CA TRP A 94 12.94 -12.67 0.40
C TRP A 94 13.15 -11.52 -0.58
N ALA A 95 13.72 -11.80 -1.75
CA ALA A 95 13.92 -10.78 -2.77
C ALA A 95 12.58 -10.19 -3.25
N ALA A 96 11.57 -11.04 -3.47
CA ALA A 96 10.23 -10.59 -3.87
C ALA A 96 9.53 -9.77 -2.78
N ALA A 97 9.67 -10.17 -1.50
CA ALA A 97 9.12 -9.43 -0.36
C ALA A 97 9.76 -8.04 -0.22
N ASN A 98 11.08 -7.93 -0.41
CA ASN A 98 11.78 -6.65 -0.37
C ASN A 98 11.40 -5.76 -1.55
N ALA A 99 11.23 -6.32 -2.75
CA ALA A 99 10.74 -5.57 -3.89
C ALA A 99 9.33 -5.02 -3.63
N LEU A 100 8.45 -5.83 -3.02
CA LEU A 100 7.11 -5.40 -2.61
C LEU A 100 7.17 -4.26 -1.59
N TRP A 101 7.99 -4.40 -0.54
CA TRP A 101 8.19 -3.35 0.46
C TRP A 101 8.71 -2.03 -0.15
N MET A 102 9.70 -2.10 -1.04
CA MET A 102 10.23 -0.91 -1.72
C MET A 102 9.17 -0.23 -2.59
N ALA A 103 8.37 -1.01 -3.33
CA ALA A 103 7.27 -0.48 -4.14
C ALA A 103 6.18 0.17 -3.26
N SER A 104 5.81 -0.46 -2.14
CA SER A 104 4.85 0.11 -1.19
C SER A 104 5.32 1.44 -0.61
N ARG A 105 6.59 1.55 -0.24
CA ARG A 105 7.18 2.79 0.30
C ARG A 105 7.25 3.90 -0.74
N GLU A 106 7.66 3.57 -1.96
CA GLU A 106 7.72 4.55 -3.03
C GLU A 106 6.32 5.07 -3.37
N TYR A 107 5.33 4.18 -3.46
CA TYR A 107 3.93 4.58 -3.64
C TYR A 107 3.45 5.52 -2.52
N ALA A 108 3.61 5.13 -1.24
CA ALA A 108 3.18 5.96 -0.11
C ALA A 108 3.84 7.34 -0.09
N ARG A 109 5.12 7.42 -0.48
CA ARG A 109 5.85 8.68 -0.62
C ARG A 109 5.27 9.57 -1.72
N ARG A 110 4.97 8.99 -2.90
CA ARG A 110 4.35 9.72 -4.01
C ARG A 110 2.95 10.19 -3.66
N HIS A 111 2.13 9.31 -3.11
CA HIS A 111 0.78 9.63 -2.66
C HIS A 111 0.75 10.82 -1.70
N THR A 112 1.61 10.81 -0.67
CA THR A 112 1.73 11.94 0.28
C THR A 112 2.15 13.24 -0.42
N THR A 113 2.98 13.15 -1.45
CA THR A 113 3.44 14.32 -2.22
C THR A 113 2.31 14.91 -3.05
N SER A 114 1.62 14.09 -3.84
CA SER A 114 0.47 14.49 -4.67
C SER A 114 -0.68 15.05 -3.83
N GLU A 115 -1.02 14.39 -2.72
CA GLU A 115 -2.06 14.83 -1.78
C GLU A 115 -1.78 16.22 -1.23
N ARG A 116 -0.54 16.48 -0.83
CA ARG A 116 -0.12 17.80 -0.34
C ARG A 116 -0.16 18.84 -1.46
N ALA A 117 0.30 18.48 -2.66
CA ALA A 117 0.30 19.37 -3.82
C ALA A 117 -1.13 19.77 -4.23
N GLY A 118 -2.07 18.81 -4.21
CA GLY A 118 -3.48 19.01 -4.51
C GLY A 118 -4.19 19.92 -3.51
N ARG A 119 -3.98 19.72 -2.19
CA ARG A 119 -4.52 20.62 -1.15
C ARG A 119 -4.04 22.06 -1.33
N GLY A 120 -2.76 22.23 -1.67
CA GLY A 120 -2.15 23.55 -1.85
C GLY A 120 -2.81 24.41 -2.95
N ILE A 121 -3.40 23.81 -3.99
CA ILE A 121 -4.12 24.55 -5.04
C ILE A 121 -5.42 25.15 -4.50
N GLY A 122 -6.18 24.37 -3.72
CA GLY A 122 -7.43 24.85 -3.11
C GLY A 122 -7.21 25.96 -2.08
N GLU A 123 -6.10 25.91 -1.35
CA GLU A 123 -5.77 26.89 -0.30
C GLU A 123 -5.11 28.17 -0.82
N SER A 124 -4.19 28.05 -1.81
CA SER A 124 -3.46 29.21 -2.35
C SER A 124 -4.25 30.00 -3.38
N GLY A 125 -5.27 29.40 -4.02
CA GLY A 125 -5.99 30.00 -5.13
C GLY A 125 -5.14 30.18 -6.40
N ASP A 126 -3.87 29.77 -6.39
CA ASP A 126 -2.98 29.82 -7.54
C ASP A 126 -3.22 28.63 -8.46
N HIS A 127 -3.96 28.89 -9.53
CA HIS A 127 -4.28 27.94 -10.60
C HIS A 127 -3.40 28.21 -11.83
N SER A 128 -2.17 28.71 -11.64
CA SER A 128 -1.25 28.96 -12.74
C SER A 128 -1.00 27.70 -13.57
N SER A 129 -0.83 27.88 -14.88
CA SER A 129 -0.52 26.77 -15.80
C SER A 129 0.72 25.99 -15.39
N ALA A 130 1.73 26.66 -14.82
CA ALA A 130 2.93 26.03 -14.31
C ALA A 130 2.60 25.11 -13.13
N ARG A 131 1.81 25.59 -12.16
CA ARG A 131 1.41 24.81 -10.98
C ARG A 131 0.54 23.60 -11.34
N LEU A 132 -0.39 23.76 -12.28
CA LEU A 132 -1.20 22.65 -12.79
C LEU A 132 -0.35 21.60 -13.53
N SER A 133 0.69 22.04 -14.24
CA SER A 133 1.62 21.12 -14.93
C SER A 133 2.47 20.34 -13.94
N GLU A 134 2.95 20.98 -12.87
CA GLU A 134 3.65 20.30 -11.76
C GLU A 134 2.75 19.26 -11.10
N LEU A 135 1.49 19.63 -10.80
CA LEU A 135 0.54 18.71 -10.18
C LEU A 135 0.24 17.50 -11.08
N ALA A 136 0.11 17.72 -12.40
CA ALA A 136 -0.09 16.63 -13.36
C ALA A 136 1.11 15.65 -13.33
N LEU A 137 2.34 16.17 -13.32
CA LEU A 137 3.55 15.35 -13.20
C LEU A 137 3.59 14.56 -11.88
N ASP A 138 3.18 15.16 -10.76
CA ASP A 138 3.12 14.47 -9.47
C ASP A 138 2.14 13.28 -9.53
N TYR A 139 0.97 13.46 -10.13
CA TYR A 139 -0.01 12.38 -10.33
C TYR A 139 0.48 11.29 -11.30
N ASP A 140 1.17 11.65 -12.39
CA ASP A 140 1.75 10.67 -13.32
C ASP A 140 2.80 9.78 -12.63
N LEU A 141 3.58 10.38 -11.74
CA LEU A 141 4.58 9.68 -10.94
C LEU A 141 3.95 8.78 -9.88
N GLU A 142 2.86 9.22 -9.24
CA GLU A 142 2.08 8.38 -8.33
C GLU A 142 1.45 7.19 -9.06
N ALA A 143 0.84 7.41 -10.22
CA ALA A 143 0.27 6.35 -11.04
C ALA A 143 1.34 5.32 -11.46
N SER A 144 2.54 5.79 -11.81
CA SER A 144 3.70 4.92 -12.11
C SER A 144 4.11 4.09 -10.89
N ALA A 145 4.11 4.68 -9.69
CA ALA A 145 4.41 3.95 -8.45
C ALA A 145 3.35 2.90 -8.11
N LEU A 146 2.06 3.22 -8.33
CA LEU A 146 0.97 2.25 -8.15
C LEU A 146 1.08 1.07 -9.12
N LEU A 147 1.50 1.32 -10.38
CA LEU A 147 1.77 0.25 -11.34
C LEU A 147 2.93 -0.65 -10.89
N MET A 148 4.01 -0.07 -10.37
CA MET A 148 5.13 -0.83 -9.80
C MET A 148 4.68 -1.68 -8.60
N LEU A 149 3.84 -1.14 -7.72
CA LEU A 149 3.25 -1.87 -6.61
C LEU A 149 2.45 -3.09 -7.11
N LYS A 150 1.63 -2.91 -8.14
CA LYS A 150 0.88 -4.01 -8.76
C LYS A 150 1.81 -5.10 -9.30
N GLN A 151 2.85 -4.74 -10.04
CA GLN A 151 3.85 -5.70 -10.55
C GLN A 151 4.58 -6.44 -9.42
N ALA A 152 4.89 -5.75 -8.32
CA ALA A 152 5.53 -6.34 -7.16
C ALA A 152 4.62 -7.33 -6.43
N THR A 153 3.31 -7.05 -6.30
CA THR A 153 2.35 -8.00 -5.73
C THR A 153 2.24 -9.28 -6.57
N GLU A 154 2.21 -9.15 -7.89
CA GLU A 154 2.21 -10.32 -8.79
C GLU A 154 3.48 -11.15 -8.66
N SER A 155 4.64 -10.50 -8.49
CA SER A 155 5.93 -11.15 -8.32
C SER A 155 6.01 -11.88 -6.96
N TYR A 156 5.53 -11.25 -5.89
CA TYR A 156 5.46 -11.87 -4.56
C TYR A 156 4.56 -13.11 -4.56
N ARG A 157 3.37 -13.01 -5.17
CA ARG A 157 2.44 -14.15 -5.33
C ARG A 157 3.09 -15.34 -6.04
N LYS A 158 3.90 -15.09 -7.08
CA LYS A 158 4.63 -16.15 -7.80
C LYS A 158 5.69 -16.82 -6.92
N ALA A 159 6.38 -16.03 -6.09
CA ALA A 159 7.41 -16.54 -5.19
C ALA A 159 6.82 -17.26 -3.96
N ARG A 160 5.57 -16.94 -3.58
CA ARG A 160 4.90 -17.52 -2.41
C ARG A 160 3.41 -17.76 -2.67
N PRO A 161 3.04 -18.88 -3.33
CA PRO A 161 1.65 -19.17 -3.71
C PRO A 161 0.70 -19.29 -2.52
N ASP A 162 1.19 -19.77 -1.38
CA ASP A 162 0.40 -20.01 -0.16
C ASP A 162 0.10 -18.72 0.64
N ALA A 163 0.59 -17.56 0.17
CA ALA A 163 0.26 -16.28 0.76
C ALA A 163 -1.20 -15.91 0.41
N HIS A 164 -2.14 -16.30 1.29
CA HIS A 164 -3.57 -16.00 1.19
C HIS A 164 -4.05 -15.00 2.25
#